data_AF-A0A7Y5K4X5-F1
#
_entry.id   AF-A0A7Y5K4X5-F1
#
_cell.length_a   1.000
_cell.length_b   1.000
_cell.length_c   1.000
_cell.angle_alpha   90.00
_cell.angle_beta   90.00
_cell.angle_gamma   90.00
#
_symmetry.space_group_name_H-M   'P 1'
#
loop_
_entity.id
_entity.type
_entity.pdbx_description
1 polymer ?
#
loop_
_entity_poly.entity_id
_entity_poly.type
_entity_poly.pdbx_seq_one_letter_code
_entity_poly.pdbx_strand_id
1 'polypeptide(L)'
;MAASSFATVEVHLNARRIGRTWYEEDASLTGPSRIAISYGQPHARGRTVEGRLIPLDTVWRFGANAATTLHSDVDITLGGLKLPRGDYTLFVLHSATGWQLIVNRGTGQWGTDYDASKDVGRVSLTSRTMAEPTESLTIYLIPESARPAQGYAELRGVLRIKWGTTELSATWSVDQ
;
A
#
# COMPACT_ATOMS: atom_id res chain seq x y z
N MET A 1 22.04 -14.33 -0.77
CA MET A 1 20.67 -13.76 -0.61
C MET A 1 19.75 -14.44 -1.62
N ALA A 2 18.55 -14.85 -1.23
CA ALA A 2 17.57 -15.33 -2.20
C ALA A 2 17.12 -14.15 -3.07
N ALA A 3 17.22 -14.27 -4.41
CA ALA A 3 16.82 -13.20 -5.32
C ALA A 3 15.34 -12.83 -5.10
N SER A 4 15.09 -11.58 -4.76
CA SER A 4 13.76 -10.96 -4.81
C SER A 4 13.66 -10.14 -6.08
N SER A 5 12.49 -10.15 -6.72
CA SER A 5 12.17 -9.15 -7.75
C SER A 5 11.79 -7.81 -7.09
N PHE A 6 11.58 -6.80 -7.93
CA PHE A 6 11.00 -5.52 -7.53
C PHE A 6 9.72 -5.31 -8.34
N ALA A 7 8.68 -4.79 -7.70
CA ALA A 7 7.40 -4.55 -8.33
C ALA A 7 6.82 -3.20 -7.89
N THR A 8 6.07 -2.59 -8.80
CA THR A 8 5.30 -1.37 -8.54
C THR A 8 3.87 -1.58 -9.02
N VAL A 9 2.90 -1.15 -8.20
CA VAL A 9 1.50 -1.03 -8.60
C VAL A 9 1.06 0.41 -8.49
N GLU A 10 0.35 0.89 -9.50
CA GLU A 10 -0.12 2.27 -9.56
C GLU A 10 -1.60 2.32 -9.93
N VAL A 11 -2.30 3.31 -9.40
CA VAL A 11 -3.60 3.78 -9.90
C VAL A 11 -3.39 5.19 -10.41
N HIS A 12 -3.78 5.42 -11.66
CA HIS A 12 -3.78 6.74 -12.28
C HIS A 12 -5.20 7.31 -12.20
N LEU A 13 -5.29 8.54 -11.73
CA LEU A 13 -6.54 9.28 -11.57
C LEU A 13 -6.67 10.20 -12.78
N ASN A 14 -7.78 10.09 -13.51
CA ASN A 14 -8.05 10.94 -14.69
C ASN A 14 -8.44 12.39 -14.31
N ALA A 15 -7.81 12.91 -13.27
CA ALA A 15 -7.98 14.24 -12.71
C ALA A 15 -6.71 14.61 -11.95
N ARG A 16 -6.35 15.90 -11.96
CA ARG A 16 -5.20 16.41 -11.22
C ARG A 16 -5.64 17.48 -10.23
N ARG A 17 -5.08 17.44 -9.02
CA ARG A 17 -5.23 18.52 -8.03
C ARG A 17 -4.07 19.52 -8.15
N ILE A 18 -4.38 20.79 -8.46
CA ILE A 18 -3.42 21.91 -8.44
C ILE A 18 -3.89 22.89 -7.36
N GLY A 19 -3.08 23.07 -6.32
CA GLY A 19 -3.51 23.80 -5.12
C GLY A 19 -4.67 23.09 -4.44
N ARG A 20 -5.82 23.76 -4.33
CA ARG A 20 -7.07 23.22 -3.76
C ARG A 20 -8.12 22.86 -4.83
N THR A 21 -7.78 23.04 -6.10
CA THR A 21 -8.72 22.90 -7.21
C THR A 21 -8.39 21.65 -8.01
N TRP A 22 -9.42 20.94 -8.45
CA TRP A 22 -9.30 19.80 -9.34
C TRP A 22 -9.49 20.24 -10.79
N TYR A 23 -8.71 19.64 -11.69
CA TYR A 23 -8.75 19.86 -13.13
C TYR A 23 -8.90 18.51 -13.84
N GLU A 24 -9.88 18.43 -14.75
CA GLU A 24 -10.02 17.34 -15.72
C GLU A 24 -9.19 17.67 -16.97
N GLU A 25 -8.54 16.65 -17.52
CA GLU A 25 -8.00 16.59 -18.89
C GLU A 25 -7.60 17.94 -19.53
N ASP A 26 -6.49 18.53 -19.10
CA ASP A 26 -5.80 19.56 -19.88
C ASP A 26 -4.51 18.95 -20.45
N ALA A 27 -4.51 18.67 -21.75
CA ALA A 27 -3.37 18.10 -22.47
C ALA A 27 -2.11 18.99 -22.42
N SER A 28 -2.22 20.22 -21.91
CA SER A 28 -1.10 21.13 -21.65
C SER A 28 -0.43 20.95 -20.28
N LEU A 29 -1.01 20.14 -19.39
CA LEU A 29 -0.50 19.88 -18.03
C LEU A 29 0.04 18.44 -17.92
N THR A 30 1.09 18.28 -17.11
CA THR A 30 1.96 17.07 -17.01
C THR A 30 1.31 15.80 -16.42
N GLY A 31 0.26 15.27 -17.05
CA GLY A 31 -0.29 13.93 -16.81
C GLY A 31 -1.22 13.76 -15.60
N PRO A 32 -1.84 12.56 -15.45
CA PRO A 32 -2.78 12.24 -14.36
C PRO A 32 -2.10 12.19 -12.99
N SER A 33 -2.83 12.49 -11.91
CA SER A 33 -2.36 12.23 -10.54
C SER A 33 -2.26 10.72 -10.29
N ARG A 34 -1.31 10.26 -9.48
CA ARG A 34 -1.14 8.82 -9.19
C ARG A 34 -1.02 8.50 -7.71
N ILE A 35 -1.42 7.28 -7.39
CA ILE A 35 -1.13 6.58 -6.13
C ILE A 35 -0.29 5.35 -6.50
N ALA A 36 0.89 5.21 -5.92
CA ALA A 36 1.83 4.14 -6.27
C ALA A 36 2.37 3.43 -5.02
N ILE A 37 2.45 2.10 -5.08
CA ILE A 37 3.17 1.29 -4.08
C ILE A 37 4.29 0.54 -4.78
N SER A 38 5.52 0.78 -4.34
CA SER A 38 6.71 0.09 -4.83
C SER A 38 7.32 -0.77 -3.72
N TYR A 39 7.67 -2.01 -4.04
CA TYR A 39 8.11 -2.99 -3.04
C TYR A 39 9.07 -4.02 -3.63
N GLY A 40 10.00 -4.48 -2.78
CA GLY A 40 10.72 -5.72 -3.06
C GLY A 40 9.78 -6.90 -2.90
N GLN A 41 9.71 -7.77 -3.90
CA GLN A 41 8.81 -8.92 -3.96
C GLN A 41 9.57 -10.19 -3.54
N PRO A 42 9.47 -10.62 -2.26
CA PRO A 42 9.99 -11.91 -1.84
C PRO A 42 9.15 -13.07 -2.38
N HIS A 43 9.80 -14.23 -2.52
CA HIS A 43 9.19 -15.50 -2.90
C HIS A 43 9.29 -16.49 -1.74
N ALA A 44 8.25 -17.30 -1.50
CA ALA A 44 8.20 -18.24 -0.38
C ALA A 44 9.25 -19.34 -0.53
N ARG A 45 9.43 -19.90 -1.74
CA ARG A 45 10.41 -20.94 -2.09
C ARG A 45 10.32 -22.15 -1.18
N GLY A 46 9.10 -22.63 -0.95
CA GLY A 46 8.82 -23.75 -0.04
C GLY A 46 8.98 -23.43 1.45
N ARG A 47 9.25 -22.17 1.83
CA ARG A 47 9.29 -21.74 3.23
C ARG A 47 7.90 -21.31 3.68
N THR A 48 7.56 -21.62 4.93
CA THR A 48 6.38 -21.07 5.60
C THR A 48 6.44 -19.53 5.58
N VAL A 49 5.36 -18.88 5.15
CA VAL A 49 5.30 -17.42 5.05
C VAL A 49 4.98 -16.82 6.42
N GLU A 50 3.83 -17.15 6.96
CA GLU A 50 3.31 -16.65 8.23
C GLU A 50 4.08 -17.25 9.41
N GLY A 51 4.49 -16.41 10.37
CA GLY A 51 5.26 -16.83 11.55
C GLY A 51 6.73 -17.14 11.27
N ARG A 52 7.19 -17.12 10.01
CA ARG A 52 8.60 -17.33 9.65
C ARG A 52 9.15 -16.23 8.75
N LEU A 53 8.61 -16.05 7.55
CA LEU A 53 9.05 -14.95 6.66
C LEU A 53 8.41 -13.62 7.06
N ILE A 54 7.16 -13.67 7.52
CA ILE A 54 6.50 -12.60 8.24
C ILE A 54 6.58 -12.95 9.73
N PRO A 55 7.43 -12.27 10.51
CA PRO A 55 7.59 -12.56 11.93
C PRO A 55 6.31 -12.18 12.71
N LEU A 56 6.03 -12.94 13.77
CA LEU A 56 4.97 -12.63 14.73
C LEU A 56 5.47 -11.62 15.76
N ASP A 57 4.58 -10.72 16.19
CA ASP A 57 4.79 -9.66 17.19
C ASP A 57 6.02 -8.77 16.92
N THR A 58 6.41 -8.68 15.64
CA THR A 58 7.57 -7.90 15.19
C THR A 58 7.18 -7.08 13.96
N VAL A 59 7.60 -5.83 13.93
CA VAL A 59 7.40 -4.98 12.75
C VAL A 59 8.23 -5.51 11.59
N TRP A 60 7.54 -5.90 10.53
CA TRP A 60 8.11 -6.43 9.32
C TRP A 60 8.19 -5.34 8.26
N ARG A 61 9.32 -5.31 7.53
CA ARG A 61 9.63 -4.39 6.43
C ARG A 61 8.64 -4.38 5.26
N PHE A 62 7.68 -5.31 5.27
CA PHE A 62 6.64 -5.46 4.27
C PHE A 62 7.17 -5.63 2.84
N GLY A 63 8.19 -6.48 2.65
CA GLY A 63 8.86 -6.68 1.37
C GLY A 63 10.24 -7.32 1.53
N ALA A 64 11.09 -7.18 0.50
CA ALA A 64 12.48 -7.63 0.52
C ALA A 64 13.44 -6.46 0.23
N ASN A 65 14.59 -6.48 0.91
CA ASN A 65 15.63 -5.45 0.82
C ASN A 65 15.15 -4.07 1.26
N ALA A 66 14.85 -3.19 0.30
CA ALA A 66 14.35 -1.83 0.53
C ALA A 66 12.95 -1.86 1.17
N ALA A 67 12.63 -0.78 1.89
CA ALA A 67 11.32 -0.65 2.50
C ALA A 67 10.24 -0.42 1.41
N THR A 68 9.04 -0.92 1.65
CA THR A 68 7.92 -0.69 0.73
C THR A 68 7.47 0.75 0.82
N THR A 69 7.43 1.44 -0.32
CA THR A 69 7.09 2.87 -0.39
C THR A 69 5.69 3.07 -0.92
N LEU A 70 4.94 3.99 -0.32
CA LEU A 70 3.69 4.53 -0.83
C LEU A 70 3.92 5.98 -1.25
N HIS A 71 3.61 6.29 -2.50
CA HIS A 71 3.58 7.65 -3.02
C HIS A 71 2.14 8.02 -3.38
N SER A 72 1.73 9.25 -3.06
CA SER A 72 0.44 9.78 -3.47
C SER A 72 0.56 11.25 -3.86
N ASP A 73 0.10 11.60 -5.06
CA ASP A 73 0.01 13.00 -5.52
C ASP A 73 -1.14 13.78 -4.87
N VAL A 74 -2.06 13.05 -4.23
CA VAL A 74 -3.31 13.56 -3.66
C VAL A 74 -3.44 13.15 -2.20
N ASP A 75 -4.26 13.87 -1.46
CA ASP A 75 -4.61 13.46 -0.10
C ASP A 75 -5.50 12.21 -0.19
N ILE A 76 -5.20 11.19 0.61
CA ILE A 76 -5.95 9.92 0.62
C ILE A 76 -6.31 9.52 2.04
N THR A 77 -7.39 8.77 2.17
CA THR A 77 -7.70 8.02 3.38
C THR A 77 -7.43 6.54 3.13
N LEU A 78 -6.59 5.90 3.96
CA LEU A 78 -6.25 4.47 3.89
C LEU A 78 -6.76 3.77 5.15
N GLY A 79 -7.78 2.92 5.03
CA GLY A 79 -8.42 2.21 6.14
C GLY A 79 -8.79 3.11 7.32
N GLY A 80 -9.29 4.31 7.02
CA GLY A 80 -9.66 5.33 8.02
C GLY A 80 -8.53 6.28 8.43
N LEU A 81 -7.26 6.00 8.07
CA LEU A 81 -6.13 6.90 8.33
C LEU A 81 -6.00 7.94 7.21
N LYS A 82 -6.12 9.22 7.57
CA LYS A 82 -5.88 10.33 6.63
C LYS A 82 -4.39 10.53 6.38
N LEU A 83 -4.01 10.54 5.11
CA LEU A 83 -2.66 10.71 4.63
C LEU A 83 -2.64 11.88 3.64
N PRO A 84 -2.05 13.03 4.02
CA PRO A 84 -1.76 14.07 3.07
C PRO A 84 -0.92 13.54 1.90
N ARG A 85 -0.99 14.18 0.73
CA ARG A 85 -0.12 13.87 -0.40
C ARG A 85 1.35 13.84 0.02
N GLY A 86 2.11 12.92 -0.56
CA GLY A 86 3.54 12.75 -0.27
C GLY A 86 3.98 11.30 -0.30
N ASP A 87 5.19 11.10 0.23
CA ASP A 87 5.87 9.82 0.28
C ASP A 87 5.86 9.24 1.71
N TYR A 88 5.59 7.94 1.78
CA TYR A 88 5.53 7.18 3.02
C TYR A 88 6.23 5.84 2.85
N THR A 89 6.66 5.28 3.98
CA THR A 89 7.06 3.87 4.04
C THR A 89 5.98 3.07 4.74
N LEU A 90 5.73 1.87 4.21
CA LEU A 90 4.77 0.92 4.75
C LEU A 90 5.49 -0.22 5.46
N PHE A 91 5.00 -0.55 6.65
CA PHE A 91 5.41 -1.73 7.41
C PHE A 91 4.18 -2.55 7.79
N VAL A 92 4.38 -3.79 8.19
CA VAL A 92 3.31 -4.67 8.66
C VAL A 92 3.66 -5.23 10.02
N LEU A 93 2.70 -5.21 10.95
CA LEU A 93 2.77 -5.92 12.22
C LEU A 93 1.74 -7.04 12.21
N HIS A 94 2.20 -8.28 12.35
CA HIS A 94 1.36 -9.45 12.58
C HIS A 94 1.41 -9.80 14.06
N SER A 95 0.26 -9.87 14.71
CA SER A 95 0.15 -10.19 16.14
C SER A 95 -0.94 -11.24 16.38
N ALA A 96 -1.04 -11.73 17.61
CA ALA A 96 -2.15 -12.59 18.03
C ALA A 96 -3.53 -11.95 17.81
N THR A 97 -3.62 -10.61 17.82
CA THR A 97 -4.87 -9.85 17.62
C THR A 97 -5.19 -9.55 16.16
N GLY A 98 -4.32 -9.94 15.23
CA GLY A 98 -4.48 -9.72 13.80
C GLY A 98 -3.37 -8.87 13.18
N TRP A 99 -3.71 -8.23 12.07
CA TRP A 99 -2.75 -7.57 11.17
C TRP A 99 -2.92 -6.06 11.19
N GLN A 100 -1.81 -5.34 11.25
CA GLN A 100 -1.78 -3.89 11.13
C GLN A 100 -0.83 -3.47 10.02
N LEU A 101 -1.29 -2.58 9.14
CA LEU A 101 -0.45 -1.82 8.24
C LEU A 101 -0.01 -0.55 8.97
N ILE A 102 1.27 -0.29 9.03
CA ILE A 102 1.86 0.89 9.65
C ILE A 102 2.30 1.83 8.54
N VAL A 103 1.87 3.08 8.61
CA VAL A 103 2.29 4.15 7.68
C VAL A 103 3.27 5.05 8.41
N ASN A 104 4.47 5.20 7.88
CA ASN A 104 5.59 5.90 8.52
C ASN A 104 6.17 6.97 7.59
N ARG A 105 6.58 8.13 8.14
CA ARG A 105 7.17 9.26 7.36
C ARG A 105 8.67 9.14 7.09
N GLY A 106 9.37 8.20 7.71
CA GLY A 106 10.73 7.88 7.31
C GLY A 106 10.71 7.39 5.87
N THR A 107 11.45 8.02 4.96
CA THR A 107 11.63 7.58 3.57
C THR A 107 13.11 7.38 3.26
N GLY A 108 13.42 6.50 2.29
CA GLY A 108 14.79 6.21 1.85
C GLY A 108 15.62 5.31 2.77
N GLN A 109 15.05 4.84 3.89
CA GLN A 109 15.71 3.91 4.81
C GLN A 109 15.70 2.47 4.31
N TRP A 110 16.62 1.66 4.84
CA TRP A 110 16.54 0.21 4.72
C TRP A 110 15.32 -0.31 5.46
N GLY A 111 14.71 -1.39 4.95
CA GLY A 111 13.47 -1.94 5.52
C GLY A 111 13.58 -2.40 6.98
N THR A 112 14.78 -2.52 7.54
CA THR A 112 15.04 -2.87 8.94
C THR A 112 15.08 -1.68 9.89
N ASP A 113 15.19 -0.47 9.38
CA ASP A 113 15.47 0.73 10.17
C ASP A 113 14.16 1.42 10.56
N TYR A 114 13.27 0.64 11.18
CA TYR A 114 11.97 1.12 11.62
C TYR A 114 12.10 2.01 12.86
N ASP A 115 11.53 3.21 12.77
CA ASP A 115 11.45 4.20 13.85
C ASP A 115 10.00 4.52 14.15
N ALA A 116 9.48 4.01 15.27
CA ALA A 116 8.09 4.18 15.68
C ALA A 116 7.71 5.65 15.94
N SER A 117 8.68 6.55 16.21
CA SER A 117 8.39 7.97 16.41
C SER A 117 7.94 8.68 15.11
N LYS A 118 8.17 8.05 13.96
CA LYS A 118 7.78 8.54 12.63
C LYS A 118 6.47 7.92 12.13
N ASP A 119 5.79 7.11 12.93
CA ASP A 119 4.49 6.54 12.58
C ASP A 119 3.46 7.67 12.42
N VAL A 120 2.83 7.75 11.25
CA VAL A 120 1.64 8.57 11.01
C VAL A 120 0.43 7.91 11.66
N GLY A 121 0.37 6.59 11.59
CA GLY A 121 -0.70 5.82 12.16
C GLY A 121 -0.64 4.35 11.76
N ARG A 122 -1.60 3.59 12.28
CA ARG A 122 -1.75 2.15 12.02
C ARG A 122 -3.17 1.87 11.55
N VAL A 123 -3.28 1.02 10.55
CA VAL A 123 -4.53 0.63 9.90
C VAL A 123 -4.73 -0.87 10.15
N SER A 124 -5.84 -1.24 10.76
CA SER A 124 -6.21 -2.65 10.89
C SER A 124 -6.50 -3.24 9.51
N LEU A 125 -5.86 -4.35 9.19
CA LEU A 125 -6.09 -5.08 7.94
C LEU A 125 -7.08 -6.21 8.18
N THR A 126 -8.06 -6.33 7.29
CA THR A 126 -8.91 -7.52 7.21
C THR A 126 -8.08 -8.67 6.67
N SER A 127 -8.11 -9.84 7.33
CA SER A 127 -7.37 -11.03 6.92
C SER A 127 -8.31 -12.16 6.54
N ARG A 128 -7.96 -12.91 5.49
CA ARG A 128 -8.60 -14.20 5.18
C ARG A 128 -7.57 -15.22 4.70
N THR A 129 -7.84 -16.48 4.99
CA THR A 129 -7.06 -17.61 4.46
C THR A 129 -7.53 -17.95 3.04
N MET A 130 -6.58 -18.06 2.13
CA MET A 130 -6.77 -18.46 0.74
C MET A 130 -6.65 -19.98 0.60
N ALA A 131 -7.44 -20.57 -0.30
CA ALA A 131 -7.36 -22.00 -0.61
C ALA A 131 -6.07 -22.36 -1.38
N GLU A 132 -5.63 -21.47 -2.27
CA GLU A 132 -4.42 -21.65 -3.06
C GLU A 132 -3.34 -20.66 -2.60
N PRO A 133 -2.13 -21.12 -2.25
CA PRO A 133 -1.08 -20.23 -1.81
C PRO A 133 -0.50 -19.42 -2.97
N THR A 134 -0.18 -18.15 -2.71
CA THR A 134 0.57 -17.30 -3.64
C THR A 134 2.07 -17.38 -3.32
N GLU A 135 2.87 -17.80 -4.30
CA GLU A 135 4.33 -17.99 -4.12
C GLU A 135 5.06 -16.68 -3.81
N SER A 136 4.65 -15.58 -4.43
CA SER A 136 5.30 -14.26 -4.33
C SER A 136 4.41 -13.28 -3.55
N LEU A 137 5.01 -12.44 -2.72
CA LEU A 137 4.29 -11.29 -2.17
C LEU A 137 3.73 -10.45 -3.34
N THR A 138 2.44 -10.22 -3.34
CA THR A 138 1.78 -9.47 -4.41
C THR A 138 0.83 -8.44 -3.82
N ILE A 139 1.04 -7.17 -4.16
CA ILE A 139 0.21 -6.05 -3.74
C ILE A 139 -0.61 -5.60 -4.94
N TYR A 140 -1.87 -5.24 -4.69
CA TYR A 140 -2.78 -4.66 -5.66
C TYR A 140 -3.43 -3.41 -5.09
N LEU A 141 -3.55 -2.38 -5.93
CA LEU A 141 -4.49 -1.28 -5.73
C LEU A 141 -5.64 -1.51 -6.71
N ILE A 142 -6.80 -1.85 -6.18
CA ILE A 142 -7.97 -2.22 -6.99
C ILE A 142 -8.99 -1.08 -6.86
N PRO A 143 -9.14 -0.22 -7.87
CA PRO A 143 -10.22 0.77 -7.89
C PRO A 143 -11.59 0.08 -7.83
N GLU A 144 -12.50 0.62 -7.04
CA GLU A 144 -13.91 0.27 -7.15
C GLU A 144 -14.48 0.97 -8.39
N SER A 145 -15.14 0.19 -9.25
CA SER A 145 -15.73 0.69 -10.49
C SER A 145 -17.00 1.49 -10.22
N ALA A 146 -16.87 2.74 -9.79
CA ALA A 146 -17.86 3.75 -10.08
C ALA A 146 -17.35 4.54 -11.29
N ARG A 147 -18.03 4.49 -12.44
CA ARG A 147 -17.88 5.55 -13.44
C ARG A 147 -18.71 6.72 -12.93
N PRO A 148 -18.11 7.79 -12.42
CA PRO A 148 -18.90 8.93 -11.96
C PRO A 148 -19.71 9.46 -13.14
N ALA A 149 -21.03 9.51 -13.03
CA ALA A 149 -21.86 10.10 -14.06
C ALA A 149 -21.69 11.63 -14.11
N GLN A 150 -21.33 12.24 -12.98
CA GLN A 150 -21.04 13.68 -12.82
C GLN A 150 -20.05 13.88 -11.65
N GLY A 151 -18.94 14.59 -11.90
CA GLY A 151 -17.94 15.00 -10.88
C GLY A 151 -16.87 13.96 -10.54
N TYR A 152 -15.85 14.37 -9.78
CA TYR A 152 -14.71 13.59 -9.24
C TYR A 152 -15.12 12.47 -8.26
N ALA A 153 -16.32 11.91 -8.43
CA ALA A 153 -17.05 11.18 -7.41
C ALA A 153 -16.25 9.99 -6.89
N GLU A 154 -15.83 10.12 -5.63
CA GLU A 154 -15.54 9.01 -4.74
C GLU A 154 -14.52 8.00 -5.27
N LEU A 155 -13.41 8.48 -5.85
CA LEU A 155 -12.30 7.60 -6.23
C LEU A 155 -11.83 6.84 -4.98
N ARG A 156 -12.14 5.55 -4.96
CA ARG A 156 -11.87 4.65 -3.85
C ARG A 156 -11.59 3.26 -4.37
N GLY A 157 -11.16 2.40 -3.48
CA GLY A 157 -10.92 1.02 -3.80
C GLY A 157 -10.41 0.22 -2.62
N VAL A 158 -9.78 -0.89 -2.96
CA VAL A 158 -9.21 -1.82 -1.99
C VAL A 158 -7.72 -1.98 -2.26
N LEU A 159 -6.92 -1.77 -1.22
CA LEU A 159 -5.56 -2.27 -1.12
C LEU A 159 -5.66 -3.76 -0.78
N ARG A 160 -5.11 -4.62 -1.63
CA ARG A 160 -5.08 -6.06 -1.41
C ARG A 160 -3.65 -6.56 -1.42
N ILE A 161 -3.31 -7.40 -0.45
CA ILE A 161 -1.97 -7.96 -0.26
C ILE A 161 -2.13 -9.47 -0.20
N LYS A 162 -1.34 -10.21 -0.96
CA LYS A 162 -1.36 -11.69 -0.99
C LYS A 162 0.04 -12.24 -0.81
N TRP A 163 0.22 -13.19 0.10
CA TRP A 163 1.42 -14.01 0.15
C TRP A 163 1.19 -15.27 0.97
N GLY A 164 1.73 -16.41 0.49
CA GLY A 164 1.44 -17.69 1.10
C GLY A 164 -0.06 -17.93 1.06
N THR A 165 -0.63 -18.33 2.19
CA THR A 165 -2.07 -18.58 2.31
C THR A 165 -2.85 -17.36 2.80
N THR A 166 -2.20 -16.21 3.00
CA THR A 166 -2.85 -15.03 3.59
C THR A 166 -3.20 -14.00 2.51
N GLU A 167 -4.45 -13.53 2.54
CA GLU A 167 -4.86 -12.30 1.89
C GLU A 167 -5.22 -11.25 2.94
N LEU A 168 -4.63 -10.07 2.83
CA LEU A 168 -4.94 -8.90 3.65
C LEU A 168 -5.60 -7.81 2.80
N SER A 169 -6.47 -7.02 3.41
CA SER A 169 -7.09 -5.88 2.73
C SER A 169 -7.40 -4.69 3.64
N ALA A 170 -7.37 -3.50 3.03
CA ALA A 170 -7.87 -2.25 3.57
C ALA A 170 -8.50 -1.42 2.45
N THR A 171 -9.47 -0.58 2.79
CA THR A 171 -10.05 0.39 1.83
C THR A 171 -9.08 1.56 1.63
N TRP A 172 -9.15 2.19 0.46
CA TRP A 172 -8.53 3.49 0.23
C TRP A 172 -9.52 4.41 -0.49
N SER A 173 -9.39 5.72 -0.29
CA SER A 173 -10.16 6.75 -1.02
C SER A 173 -9.35 8.02 -1.19
N VAL A 174 -9.65 8.79 -2.24
CA VAL A 174 -9.11 10.13 -2.44
C VAL A 174 -9.95 11.13 -1.66
N ASP A 175 -9.30 12.00 -0.89
CA ASP A 175 -9.96 13.04 -0.11
C ASP A 175 -10.30 14.25 -1.02
N GLN A 176 -11.43 14.91 -0.74
CA GLN A 176 -11.89 16.10 -1.50
C GLN A 176 -11.26 17.40 -0.98
#